data_AF-A0AAJ8KCJ9-F1
#
_entry.id   AF-A0AAJ8KCJ9-F1
#
_cell.length_a   1.000
_cell.length_b   1.000
_cell.length_c   1.000
_cell.angle_alpha   90.00
_cell.angle_beta   90.00
_cell.angle_gamma   90.00
#
_symmetry.space_group_name_H-M   'P 1'
#
loop_
_entity.id
_entity.type
_entity.pdbx_description
1 polymer ?
#
loop_
_entity_poly.entity_id
_entity_poly.type
_entity_poly.pdbx_seq_one_letter_code
_entity_poly.pdbx_strand_id
1 'polypeptide(L)'
;MDSASPQPEEQAAAAGSPSEFLKNIVGKRVKVRIGSGVDYHGLLTCLDGYMNVALEETEEWSNGRKTAEYGDCFLRGNNVLYISVLEAL
;
A
#
# COMPACT_ATOMS: atom_id res chain seq x y z
N MET A 1 51.81 7.04 3.37
CA MET A 1 51.08 5.81 3.74
C MET A 1 49.67 6.25 4.06
N ASP A 2 48.91 6.51 3.00
CA ASP A 2 47.58 7.10 3.06
C ASP A 2 46.59 6.05 3.57
N SER A 3 46.10 6.28 4.78
CA SER A 3 45.00 5.53 5.38
C SER A 3 43.70 5.95 4.70
N ALA A 4 43.27 5.20 3.70
CA ALA A 4 41.94 5.37 3.12
C ALA A 4 40.90 4.84 4.12
N SER A 5 40.12 5.76 4.70
CA SER A 5 38.92 5.44 5.48
C SER A 5 37.89 4.74 4.57
N PRO A 6 37.22 3.67 5.02
CA PRO A 6 36.09 3.12 4.28
C PRO A 6 34.95 4.15 4.30
N GLN A 7 34.47 4.54 3.11
CA GLN A 7 33.24 5.31 2.98
C GLN A 7 32.07 4.43 3.45
N PRO A 8 31.03 4.99 4.10
CA PRO A 8 29.82 4.23 4.38
C PRO A 8 29.25 3.77 3.04
N GLU A 9 29.24 2.46 2.82
CA GLU A 9 28.56 1.85 1.68
C GLU A 9 27.08 2.23 1.80
N GLU A 10 26.68 3.23 1.01
CA GLU A 10 25.29 3.57 0.79
C GLU A 10 24.65 2.35 0.12
N GLN A 11 24.03 1.50 0.95
CA GLN A 11 23.32 0.31 0.52
C GLN A 11 22.26 0.76 -0.47
N ALA A 12 22.55 0.54 -1.75
CA ALA A 12 21.59 0.63 -2.83
C ALA A 12 20.36 -0.18 -2.41
N ALA A 13 19.24 0.51 -2.18
CA ALA A 13 17.96 -0.15 -1.98
C ALA A 13 17.77 -1.09 -3.16
N ALA A 14 17.81 -2.39 -2.88
CA ALA A 14 17.66 -3.41 -3.89
C ALA A 14 16.30 -3.19 -4.55
N ALA A 15 16.30 -3.04 -5.88
CA ALA A 15 15.11 -3.17 -6.70
C ALA A 15 14.38 -4.45 -6.28
N GLY A 16 13.29 -4.30 -5.52
CA GLY A 16 12.60 -5.42 -4.86
C GLY A 16 12.41 -5.29 -3.35
N SER A 17 12.75 -4.16 -2.73
CA SER A 17 12.39 -3.95 -1.32
C SER A 17 10.87 -3.73 -1.18
N PRO A 18 10.22 -4.25 -0.12
CA PRO A 18 8.78 -4.02 0.09
C PRO A 18 8.41 -2.53 0.12
N SER A 19 9.30 -1.68 0.64
CA SER A 19 9.10 -0.24 0.69
C SER A 19 9.05 0.43 -0.69
N GLU A 20 9.83 -0.06 -1.66
CA GLU A 20 9.73 0.42 -3.04
C GLU A 20 8.42 -0.01 -3.69
N PHE A 21 7.97 -1.24 -3.45
CA PHE A 21 6.66 -1.69 -3.92
C PHE A 21 5.55 -0.78 -3.39
N LEU A 22 5.57 -0.44 -2.10
CA LEU A 22 4.59 0.47 -1.50
C LEU A 22 4.57 1.84 -2.16
N LYS A 23 5.75 2.40 -2.48
CA LYS A 23 5.85 3.68 -3.20
C LYS A 23 5.30 3.58 -4.63
N ASN A 24 5.51 2.45 -5.30
CA ASN A 24 5.11 2.23 -6.70
C ASN A 24 3.60 2.02 -6.90
N ILE A 25 2.86 1.71 -5.83
CA ILE A 25 1.40 1.50 -5.88
C ILE A 25 0.60 2.75 -5.52
N VAL A 26 1.23 3.78 -4.93
CA VAL A 26 0.57 5.07 -4.67
C VAL A 26 0.12 5.69 -6.00
N GLY A 27 -1.10 6.24 -6.02
CA GLY A 27 -1.75 6.78 -7.20
C GLY A 27 -2.44 5.73 -8.08
N LYS A 28 -2.46 4.45 -7.68
CA LYS A 28 -3.17 3.38 -8.41
C LYS A 28 -4.45 3.00 -7.69
N ARG A 29 -5.43 2.47 -8.45
CA ARG A 29 -6.57 1.78 -7.85
C ARG A 29 -6.09 0.47 -7.23
N VAL A 30 -6.40 0.27 -5.96
CA VAL A 30 -5.99 -0.89 -5.18
C VAL A 30 -7.17 -1.54 -4.50
N LYS A 31 -6.96 -2.79 -4.13
CA LYS A 31 -7.79 -3.60 -3.24
C LYS A 31 -7.05 -3.82 -1.94
N VAL A 32 -7.69 -3.46 -0.83
CA VAL A 32 -7.19 -3.66 0.53
C VAL A 32 -8.12 -4.64 1.24
N ARG A 33 -7.62 -5.84 1.56
CA ARG A 33 -8.36 -6.82 2.39
C ARG A 33 -8.06 -6.55 3.85
N ILE A 34 -9.12 -6.48 4.67
CA ILE A 34 -8.99 -6.37 6.13
C ILE A 34 -9.42 -7.66 6.85
N GLY A 35 -9.09 -7.77 8.14
CA GLY A 35 -9.24 -9.01 8.92
C GLY A 35 -10.68 -9.52 9.08
N SER A 36 -11.68 -8.66 8.87
CA SER A 36 -13.09 -9.05 8.84
C SER A 36 -13.49 -9.82 7.57
N GLY A 37 -12.59 -9.93 6.58
CA GLY A 37 -12.90 -10.50 5.28
C GLY A 37 -13.53 -9.49 4.30
N VAL A 38 -13.66 -8.23 4.69
CA VAL A 38 -14.13 -7.14 3.80
C VAL A 38 -12.99 -6.64 2.92
N ASP A 39 -13.31 -6.33 1.67
CA ASP A 39 -12.43 -5.69 0.69
C ASP A 39 -12.78 -4.21 0.55
N TYR A 40 -11.77 -3.35 0.58
CA TYR A 40 -11.92 -1.94 0.21
C TYR A 40 -11.21 -1.71 -1.12
N HIS A 41 -11.94 -1.22 -2.10
CA HIS A 41 -11.40 -0.83 -3.39
C HIS A 41 -11.37 0.69 -3.48
N GLY A 42 -10.25 1.29 -3.89
CA GLY A 42 -10.15 2.74 -3.97
C GLY A 42 -8.84 3.20 -4.60
N LEU A 43 -8.72 4.50 -4.83
CA LEU A 43 -7.47 5.12 -5.28
C LEU A 43 -6.53 5.29 -4.08
N LEU A 44 -5.35 4.69 -4.14
CA LEU A 44 -4.37 4.81 -3.07
C LEU A 44 -3.72 6.19 -3.08
N THR A 45 -3.99 7.02 -2.08
CA THR A 45 -3.39 8.37 -1.99
C THR A 45 -2.16 8.41 -1.09
N CYS A 46 -2.22 7.73 0.05
CA CYS A 46 -1.11 7.67 1.00
C CYS A 46 -0.97 6.28 1.61
N LEU A 47 0.28 5.88 1.85
CA LEU A 47 0.64 4.65 2.55
C LEU A 47 1.93 4.88 3.36
N ASP A 48 1.98 4.37 4.58
CA ASP A 48 3.17 4.45 5.44
C ASP A 48 3.78 3.07 5.75
N GLY A 49 4.92 3.08 6.48
CA GLY A 49 5.63 1.86 6.89
C GLY A 49 4.90 1.03 7.95
N TYR A 50 3.79 1.52 8.51
CA TYR A 50 2.90 0.80 9.42
C TYR A 50 1.64 0.28 8.72
N MET A 51 1.59 0.37 7.38
CA MET A 51 0.47 -0.03 6.53
C MET A 51 -0.81 0.79 6.75
N ASN A 52 -0.74 2.00 7.30
CA ASN A 52 -1.90 2.89 7.32
C ASN A 52 -2.17 3.38 5.89
N VAL A 53 -3.41 3.26 5.46
CA VAL A 53 -3.82 3.49 4.06
C VAL A 53 -4.83 4.62 4.01
N ALA A 54 -4.57 5.62 3.18
CA ALA A 54 -5.60 6.57 2.75
C ALA A 54 -6.07 6.20 1.34
N LEU A 55 -7.38 6.07 1.18
CA LEU A 55 -8.04 5.76 -0.07
C LEU A 55 -9.02 6.88 -0.43
N GLU A 56 -9.09 7.22 -1.70
CA GLU A 56 -10.16 8.05 -2.28
C GLU A 56 -11.09 7.17 -3.13
N GLU A 57 -12.29 7.67 -3.42
CA GLU A 57 -13.32 6.94 -4.20
C GLU A 57 -13.56 5.51 -3.69
N THR A 58 -13.53 5.34 -2.36
CA THR A 58 -13.51 4.04 -1.71
C THR A 58 -14.86 3.36 -1.79
N GLU A 59 -14.85 2.09 -2.19
CA GLU A 59 -15.98 1.19 -2.24
C GLU A 59 -15.74 0.01 -1.30
N GLU A 60 -16.78 -0.40 -0.61
CA GLU A 60 -16.77 -1.63 0.18
C GLU A 60 -17.28 -2.79 -0.64
N TRP A 61 -16.56 -3.90 -0.54
CA TRP A 61 -16.86 -5.15 -1.22
C TRP A 61 -16.87 -6.29 -0.21
N SER A 62 -18.04 -6.92 -0.07
CA SER A 62 -18.23 -8.10 0.78
C SER A 62 -18.71 -9.27 -0.08
N ASN A 63 -18.06 -10.42 0.03
CA ASN A 63 -18.36 -11.62 -0.76
C ASN A 63 -18.42 -11.35 -2.29
N GLY A 64 -17.54 -10.48 -2.79
CA GLY A 64 -17.47 -10.14 -4.21
C GLY A 64 -18.57 -9.19 -4.72
N ARG A 65 -19.40 -8.65 -3.83
CA ARG A 65 -20.43 -7.66 -4.16
C ARG A 65 -20.12 -6.32 -3.50
N LYS A 66 -20.29 -5.24 -4.25
CA LYS A 66 -20.25 -3.88 -3.71
C LYS A 66 -21.40 -3.66 -2.72
N THR A 67 -21.06 -3.34 -1.48
CA THR A 67 -22.01 -3.16 -0.36
C THR A 67 -22.20 -1.70 0.01
N ALA A 68 -21.15 -0.88 -0.14
CA ALA A 68 -21.19 0.54 0.21
C ALA A 68 -20.19 1.38 -0.60
N GLU A 69 -20.38 2.70 -0.58
CA GLU A 69 -19.44 3.71 -1.07
C GLU A 69 -19.12 4.66 0.09
N TYR A 70 -17.84 4.92 0.29
CA TYR A 70 -17.34 5.75 1.39
C TYR A 70 -16.64 7.02 0.90
N GLY A 71 -16.21 7.09 -0.37
CA GLY A 71 -15.42 8.22 -0.86
C GLY A 71 -14.04 8.22 -0.20
N ASP A 72 -13.75 9.23 0.62
CA ASP A 72 -12.47 9.33 1.33
C ASP A 72 -12.47 8.41 2.55
N CYS A 73 -11.54 7.47 2.59
CA CYS A 73 -11.44 6.45 3.63
C CYS A 73 -10.01 6.37 4.19
N PHE A 74 -9.90 6.16 5.50
CA PHE A 74 -8.63 5.89 6.16
C PHE A 74 -8.68 4.54 6.87
N LEU A 75 -7.83 3.62 6.43
CA LEU A 75 -7.70 2.27 6.98
C LEU A 75 -6.46 2.19 7.88
N ARG A 76 -6.67 1.75 9.12
CA ARG A 76 -5.57 1.56 10.08
C ARG A 76 -4.80 0.28 9.76
N GLY A 77 -3.48 0.38 9.67
CA GLY A 77 -2.62 -0.69 9.15
C GLY A 77 -2.61 -1.99 9.96
N ASN A 78 -2.95 -1.95 11.24
CA ASN A 78 -3.07 -3.16 12.06
C ASN A 78 -4.22 -4.09 11.64
N ASN A 79 -5.17 -3.60 10.83
CA ASN A 79 -6.28 -4.40 10.31
C ASN A 79 -6.05 -4.86 8.87
N VAL A 80 -5.00 -4.39 8.19
CA VAL A 80 -4.71 -4.70 6.79
C VAL A 80 -4.04 -6.07 6.69
N LEU A 81 -4.60 -6.96 5.85
CA LEU A 81 -3.98 -8.26 5.54
C LEU A 81 -3.08 -8.16 4.32
N TYR A 82 -3.61 -7.61 3.22
CA TYR A 82 -2.86 -7.42 1.99
C TYR A 82 -3.40 -6.24 1.18
N ILE A 83 -2.53 -5.73 0.31
CA ILE A 83 -2.84 -4.73 -0.71
C ILE A 83 -2.50 -5.32 -2.07
N SER A 84 -3.43 -5.24 -3.02
CA SER A 84 -3.22 -5.63 -4.42
C SER A 84 -3.58 -4.47 -5.33
N VAL A 85 -2.83 -4.28 -6.41
CA VAL A 85 -3.27 -3.37 -7.48
C VAL A 85 -4.46 -4.00 -8.18
N LEU A 86 -5.47 -3.18 -8.48
CA LEU A 86 -6.57 -3.55 -9.37
C LEU A 86 -6.17 -3.08 -10.77
N GLU A 87 -5.43 -3.91 -11.50
CA GLU A 87 -5.18 -3.62 -12.91
C GLU A 87 -6.49 -3.72 -13.69
N ALA A 88 -6.81 -2.67 -14.46
CA ALA A 88 -7.76 -2.79 -15.55
C ALA A 88 -7.03 -3.55 -16.68
N LEU A 89 -7.48 -4.78 -16.94
CA LEU A 89 -7.11 -5.52 -18.16
C LEU A 89 -7.51 -4.74 -19.41
#